data_AF-A0A717CS31-F1
#
_entry.id   AF-A0A717CS31-F1
#
_cell.length_a   1.000
_cell.length_b   1.000
_cell.length_c   1.000
_cell.angle_alpha   90.00
_cell.angle_beta   90.00
_cell.angle_gamma   90.00
#
_symmetry.space_group_name_H-M   'P 1'
#
loop_
_entity.id
_entity.type
_entity.pdbx_description
1 polymer ?
#
loop_
_entity_poly.entity_id
_entity_poly.type
_entity_poly.pdbx_seq_one_letter_code
_entity_poly.pdbx_strand_id
1 'polypeptide(L)'
;MAVIDLSRLPAPQIVDVPDFETLLAERKAAFVALYPVDEQDAVRRTLALESEPVTKLLQESTYREILLRQRINEAAQAVMVAYSMGNDLEQLAANCNVKRLTVVPADNDAVPPVAAVMEDDEALRQRIPAAFEGLSVAGPTGAYEFHARSADGRVA
;
A
#
# COMPACT_ATOMS: atom_id res chain seq x y z
N MET A 1 -17.04 -12.06 19.10
CA MET A 1 -17.58 -11.16 18.05
C MET A 1 -16.74 -11.42 16.82
N ALA A 2 -17.32 -11.69 15.64
CA ALA A 2 -16.51 -11.98 14.46
C ALA A 2 -15.61 -10.78 14.15
N VAL A 3 -14.29 -10.97 14.18
CA VAL A 3 -13.32 -9.97 13.75
C VAL A 3 -13.70 -9.53 12.35
N ILE A 4 -13.94 -8.24 12.15
CA ILE A 4 -14.31 -7.68 10.85
C ILE A 4 -13.18 -8.01 9.87
N ASP A 5 -13.54 -8.57 8.71
CA ASP A 5 -12.59 -8.81 7.63
C ASP A 5 -12.16 -7.46 7.02
N LEU A 6 -11.06 -6.93 7.54
CA LEU A 6 -10.48 -5.65 7.13
C LEU A 6 -10.08 -5.63 5.65
N SER A 7 -9.83 -6.79 5.04
CA SER A 7 -9.40 -6.88 3.63
C SER A 7 -10.51 -6.50 2.64
N ARG A 8 -11.77 -6.46 3.09
CA ARG A 8 -12.93 -6.09 2.26
C ARG A 8 -13.22 -4.60 2.23
N LEU A 9 -12.45 -3.81 2.96
CA LEU A 9 -12.57 -2.36 2.89
C LEU A 9 -12.12 -1.88 1.50
N PRO A 10 -12.73 -0.82 0.94
CA PRO A 10 -12.26 -0.23 -0.29
C PRO A 10 -10.91 0.46 -0.04
N ALA A 11 -9.95 0.19 -0.93
CA ALA A 11 -8.63 0.80 -0.85
C ALA A 11 -8.75 2.32 -0.75
N PRO A 12 -8.06 2.97 0.20
CA PRO A 12 -8.09 4.42 0.32
C PRO A 12 -7.39 5.04 -0.88
N GLN A 13 -7.98 6.10 -1.40
CA GLN A 13 -7.33 6.98 -2.36
C GLN A 13 -6.86 8.23 -1.60
N ILE A 14 -5.58 8.26 -1.23
CA ILE A 14 -5.01 9.37 -0.44
C ILE A 14 -4.71 10.56 -1.34
N VAL A 15 -4.19 10.29 -2.53
CA VAL A 15 -3.92 11.29 -3.57
C VAL A 15 -4.76 10.96 -4.78
N ASP A 16 -5.43 11.98 -5.31
CA ASP A 16 -6.18 11.84 -6.56
C ASP A 16 -5.23 11.59 -7.74
N VAL A 17 -5.56 10.60 -8.58
CA VAL A 17 -4.77 10.19 -9.74
C VAL A 17 -5.59 10.53 -10.98
N PRO A 18 -5.44 11.75 -11.54
CA PRO A 18 -6.15 12.14 -12.73
C PRO A 18 -5.70 11.30 -13.93
N ASP A 19 -6.54 11.22 -14.96
CA ASP A 19 -6.14 10.64 -16.22
C ASP A 19 -5.00 11.44 -16.87
N PHE A 20 -4.24 10.76 -17.72
CA PHE A 20 -3.03 11.33 -18.33
C PHE A 20 -3.33 12.59 -19.16
N GLU A 21 -4.40 12.59 -19.95
CA GLU A 21 -4.71 13.70 -20.84
C GLU A 21 -5.16 14.93 -20.06
N THR A 22 -5.94 14.76 -19.00
CA THR A 22 -6.31 15.84 -18.09
C THR A 22 -5.07 16.48 -17.46
N LEU A 23 -4.16 15.67 -16.90
CA LEU A 23 -2.95 16.21 -16.28
C LEU A 23 -1.99 16.85 -17.29
N LEU A 24 -1.90 16.30 -18.50
CA LEU A 24 -1.10 16.90 -19.59
C LEU A 24 -1.68 18.24 -20.02
N ALA A 25 -3.00 18.36 -20.14
CA ALA A 25 -3.67 19.60 -20.49
C ALA A 25 -3.44 20.68 -19.43
N GLU A 26 -3.56 20.33 -18.14
CA GLU A 26 -3.24 21.21 -17.01
C GLU A 26 -1.79 21.70 -17.07
N ARG A 27 -0.84 20.80 -17.31
CA ARG A 27 0.58 21.14 -17.44
C ARG A 27 0.87 22.03 -18.64
N LYS A 28 0.27 21.75 -19.80
CA LYS A 28 0.41 22.61 -20.98
C LYS A 28 -0.15 24.01 -20.69
N ALA A 29 -1.28 24.11 -20.00
CA ALA A 29 -1.84 25.40 -19.58
C ALA A 29 -0.92 26.13 -18.61
N ALA A 30 -0.36 25.44 -17.61
CA ALA A 30 0.60 26.01 -16.67
C ALA A 30 1.88 26.49 -17.35
N PHE A 31 2.40 25.73 -18.33
CA PHE A 31 3.56 26.14 -19.11
C PHE A 31 3.27 27.39 -19.95
N VAL A 32 2.11 27.45 -20.63
CA VAL A 32 1.69 28.64 -21.39
C VAL A 32 1.58 29.87 -20.48
N ALA A 33 1.09 29.72 -19.26
CA ALA A 33 0.94 30.81 -18.31
C ALA A 33 2.29 31.46 -17.87
N LEU A 34 3.43 30.82 -18.13
CA LEU A 34 4.76 31.38 -17.87
C LEU A 34 5.17 32.45 -18.89
N TYR A 35 4.45 32.56 -20.01
CA TYR A 35 4.75 33.52 -21.08
C TYR A 35 3.90 34.80 -20.95
N PRO A 36 4.40 35.95 -21.45
CA PRO A 36 3.62 37.18 -21.61
C PRO A 36 2.32 36.93 -22.39
N VAL A 37 1.24 37.62 -22.01
CA VAL A 37 -0.13 37.38 -22.53
C VAL A 37 -0.20 37.43 -24.06
N ASP A 38 0.56 38.32 -24.68
CA ASP A 38 0.65 38.51 -26.13
C ASP A 38 1.32 37.33 -26.86
N GLU A 39 2.15 36.54 -26.16
CA GLU A 39 2.84 35.36 -26.72
C GLU A 39 2.08 34.04 -26.45
N GLN A 40 1.16 34.01 -25.48
CA GLN A 40 0.49 32.78 -25.02
C GLN A 40 -0.23 32.02 -26.13
N ASP A 41 -0.91 32.72 -27.04
CA ASP A 41 -1.62 32.09 -28.16
C ASP A 41 -0.66 31.41 -29.15
N ALA A 42 0.51 32.01 -29.38
CA ALA A 42 1.53 31.42 -30.24
C ALA A 42 2.10 30.15 -29.58
N VAL A 43 2.45 30.21 -28.30
CA VAL A 43 2.97 29.06 -27.54
C VAL A 43 1.96 27.93 -27.47
N ARG A 44 0.67 28.23 -27.24
CA ARG A 44 -0.41 27.23 -27.20
C ARG A 44 -0.53 26.48 -28.53
N ARG A 45 -0.40 27.18 -29.66
CA ARG A 45 -0.42 26.54 -30.99
C ARG A 45 0.80 25.64 -31.19
N THR A 46 1.99 26.07 -30.76
CA THR A 46 3.21 25.26 -30.85
C THR A 46 3.09 23.97 -30.02
N LEU A 47 2.59 24.04 -28.78
CA LEU A 47 2.38 22.87 -27.91
C LEU A 47 1.24 21.94 -28.36
N ALA A 48 0.42 22.35 -29.32
CA ALA A 48 -0.54 21.47 -29.96
C ALA A 48 0.13 20.49 -30.95
N LEU A 49 1.36 20.79 -31.39
CA LEU A 49 2.14 19.90 -32.25
C LEU A 49 2.80 18.79 -31.42
N GLU A 50 2.53 17.54 -31.78
CA GLU A 50 3.17 16.37 -31.16
C GLU A 50 4.67 16.25 -31.49
N SER A 51 5.11 16.87 -32.58
CA SER A 51 6.52 16.94 -32.97
C SER A 51 7.32 17.94 -32.15
N GLU A 52 6.66 18.83 -31.40
CA GLU A 52 7.34 19.82 -30.56
C GLU A 52 8.07 19.11 -29.41
N PRO A 53 9.41 19.27 -29.28
CA PRO A 53 10.18 18.62 -28.22
C PRO A 53 9.68 18.93 -26.81
N VAL A 54 9.19 20.15 -26.56
CA VAL A 54 8.62 20.52 -25.25
C VAL A 54 7.36 19.69 -24.95
N THR A 55 6.53 19.37 -25.95
CA THR A 55 5.38 18.48 -25.77
C THR A 55 5.80 17.10 -25.25
N LYS A 56 6.90 16.54 -25.77
CA LYS A 56 7.43 15.24 -25.30
C LYS A 56 7.97 15.33 -23.87
N LEU A 57 8.65 16.43 -23.52
CA LEU A 57 9.11 16.67 -22.15
C LEU A 57 7.92 16.75 -21.16
N LEU A 58 6.86 17.46 -21.53
CA LEU A 58 5.65 17.58 -20.70
C LEU A 58 4.93 16.22 -20.56
N GLN A 59 4.88 15.40 -21.62
CA GLN A 59 4.36 14.04 -21.56
C GLN A 59 5.17 13.15 -20.60
N GLU A 60 6.50 13.19 -20.68
CA GLU A 60 7.39 12.43 -19.78
C GLU A 60 7.20 12.84 -18.31
N SER A 61 7.13 14.15 -18.06
CA SER A 61 6.87 14.69 -16.73
C SER A 61 5.49 14.29 -16.20
N THR A 62 4.46 14.32 -17.05
CA THR A 62 3.09 13.90 -16.70
C THR A 62 3.08 12.42 -16.30
N TYR A 63 3.74 11.57 -17.07
CA TYR A 63 3.85 10.15 -16.79
C TYR A 63 4.55 9.88 -15.45
N ARG A 64 5.67 10.56 -15.19
CA ARG A 64 6.37 10.46 -13.89
C ARG A 64 5.50 10.89 -12.72
N GLU A 65 4.70 11.94 -12.87
CA GLU A 65 3.82 12.38 -11.79
C GLU A 65 2.73 11.37 -11.50
N ILE A 66 2.08 10.78 -12.52
CA ILE A 66 1.07 9.73 -12.30
C ILE A 66 1.68 8.55 -11.53
N LEU A 67 2.86 8.09 -11.96
CA LEU A 67 3.57 7.03 -11.24
C LEU A 67 3.91 7.41 -9.80
N LEU A 68 4.30 8.66 -9.56
CA LEU A 68 4.58 9.13 -8.21
C LEU A 68 3.32 9.15 -7.35
N ARG A 69 2.20 9.67 -7.87
CA ARG A 69 0.91 9.69 -7.17
C ARG A 69 0.42 8.27 -6.86
N GLN A 70 0.56 7.36 -7.82
CA GLN A 70 0.27 5.93 -7.63
C GLN A 70 1.13 5.32 -6.52
N ARG A 71 2.45 5.57 -6.55
CA ARG A 71 3.38 5.09 -5.53
C ARG A 71 3.08 5.65 -4.14
N ILE A 72 2.58 6.88 -4.05
CA ILE A 72 2.13 7.46 -2.77
C ILE A 72 0.91 6.70 -2.24
N ASN A 73 -0.07 6.38 -3.09
CA ASN A 73 -1.24 5.60 -2.70
C ASN A 73 -0.85 4.18 -2.24
N GLU A 74 0.07 3.52 -2.93
CA GLU A 74 0.61 2.22 -2.55
C GLU A 74 1.36 2.28 -1.20
N ALA A 75 2.20 3.30 -1.00
CA ALA A 75 2.89 3.52 0.27
C ALA A 75 1.91 3.78 1.43
N ALA A 76 0.80 4.47 1.16
CA ALA A 76 -0.25 4.66 2.16
C ALA A 76 -0.99 3.36 2.49
N GLN A 77 -1.21 2.48 1.52
CA GLN A 77 -1.78 1.15 1.77
C GLN A 77 -0.84 0.29 2.61
N ALA A 78 0.47 0.36 2.38
CA ALA A 78 1.48 -0.37 3.12
C ALA A 78 1.49 -0.07 4.63
N VAL A 79 1.04 1.13 5.05
CA VAL A 79 0.95 1.51 6.47
C VAL A 79 -0.41 1.18 7.10
N MET A 80 -1.28 0.46 6.39
CA MET A 80 -2.61 0.07 6.88
C MET A 80 -2.73 -1.45 6.96
N VAL A 81 -3.08 -1.97 8.14
CA VAL A 81 -3.23 -3.41 8.42
C VAL A 81 -4.11 -4.13 7.39
N ALA A 82 -5.16 -3.46 6.90
CA ALA A 82 -6.08 -3.97 5.89
C ALA A 82 -5.40 -4.35 4.55
N TYR A 83 -4.37 -3.61 4.14
CA TYR A 83 -3.75 -3.72 2.81
C TYR A 83 -2.28 -4.10 2.83
N SER A 84 -1.58 -3.83 3.93
CA SER A 84 -0.17 -4.16 4.09
C SER A 84 0.08 -5.66 3.93
N MET A 85 1.24 -6.00 3.37
CA MET A 85 1.69 -7.38 3.13
C MET A 85 3.15 -7.55 3.55
N GLY A 86 3.56 -8.80 3.77
CA GLY A 86 4.94 -9.16 4.08
C GLY A 86 5.55 -8.35 5.23
N ASN A 87 6.70 -7.73 4.98
CA ASN A 87 7.46 -6.99 5.99
C ASN A 87 6.72 -5.77 6.55
N ASP A 88 5.89 -5.09 5.75
CA ASP A 88 5.14 -3.92 6.22
C ASP A 88 4.07 -4.35 7.23
N LEU A 89 3.39 -5.48 6.96
CA LEU A 89 2.44 -6.07 7.90
C LEU A 89 3.13 -6.52 9.19
N GLU A 90 4.35 -7.06 9.10
CA GLU A 90 5.13 -7.44 10.28
C GLU A 90 5.51 -6.24 11.16
N GLN A 91 5.89 -5.11 10.55
CA GLN A 91 6.16 -3.87 11.29
C GLN A 91 4.91 -3.36 12.01
N LEU A 92 3.76 -3.43 11.35
CA LEU A 92 2.48 -3.07 11.97
C LEU A 92 2.09 -4.04 13.09
N ALA A 93 2.33 -5.34 12.91
CA ALA A 93 2.10 -6.35 13.94
C ALA A 93 2.98 -6.11 15.17
N ALA A 94 4.24 -5.72 14.97
CA ALA A 94 5.18 -5.42 16.05
C ALA A 94 4.67 -4.29 16.96
N ASN A 95 3.98 -3.28 16.41
CA ASN A 95 3.36 -2.21 17.20
C ASN A 95 2.28 -2.72 18.17
N CYS A 96 1.66 -3.86 17.86
CA CYS A 96 0.68 -4.54 18.69
C CYS A 96 1.28 -5.70 19.50
N ASN A 97 2.62 -5.81 19.57
CA ASN A 97 3.35 -6.91 20.20
C ASN A 97 2.96 -8.30 19.64
N VAL A 98 2.60 -8.34 18.36
CA VAL A 98 2.32 -9.57 17.60
C VAL A 98 3.51 -9.84 16.67
N LYS A 99 3.87 -11.12 16.52
CA LYS A 99 4.88 -11.57 15.56
C LYS A 99 4.31 -12.69 14.71
N ARG A 100 4.83 -12.81 13.48
CA ARG A 100 4.52 -13.93 12.59
C ARG A 100 4.98 -15.24 13.23
N LEU A 101 4.09 -16.23 13.22
CA LEU A 101 4.37 -17.55 13.78
C LEU A 101 4.99 -18.46 12.72
N THR A 102 5.82 -19.39 13.17
CA THR A 102 6.32 -20.48 12.34
C THR A 102 5.31 -21.62 12.38
N VAL A 103 4.84 -22.07 11.22
CA VAL A 103 3.92 -23.20 11.06
C VAL A 103 4.70 -24.50 10.97
N VAL A 104 5.77 -24.51 10.16
CA VAL A 104 6.70 -25.63 10.01
C VAL A 104 8.12 -25.08 10.15
N PRO A 105 8.94 -25.57 11.11
CA PRO A 105 10.31 -25.12 11.26
C PRO A 105 11.14 -25.47 10.01
N ALA A 106 12.21 -24.71 9.79
CA ALA A 106 13.16 -25.03 8.72
C ALA A 106 13.86 -26.36 9.01
N ASP A 107 14.13 -27.12 7.96
CA ASP A 107 14.96 -28.33 7.99
C ASP A 107 16.23 -28.07 7.19
N ASN A 108 17.31 -27.78 7.91
CA ASN A 108 18.62 -27.51 7.31
C ASN A 108 19.40 -28.80 7.00
N ASP A 109 18.95 -29.95 7.52
CA ASP A 109 19.60 -31.25 7.33
C ASP A 109 19.08 -31.96 6.07
N ALA A 110 17.91 -31.55 5.57
CA ALA A 110 17.37 -31.98 4.28
C ALA A 110 18.29 -31.58 3.11
N VAL A 111 18.29 -32.40 2.05
CA VAL A 111 19.03 -32.13 0.80
C VAL A 111 18.05 -32.10 -0.38
N PRO A 112 17.73 -30.92 -0.94
CA PRO A 112 18.16 -29.58 -0.54
C PRO A 112 17.51 -29.10 0.78
N PRO A 113 18.10 -28.10 1.48
CA PRO A 113 17.52 -27.52 2.70
C PRO A 113 16.10 -26.99 2.46
N VAL A 114 15.21 -27.21 3.43
CA VAL A 114 13.81 -26.79 3.38
C VAL A 114 13.61 -25.56 4.27
N ALA A 115 13.15 -24.46 3.68
CA ALA A 115 12.85 -23.25 4.42
C ALA A 115 11.65 -23.43 5.36
N ALA A 116 11.61 -22.66 6.44
CA ALA A 116 10.47 -22.64 7.35
C ALA A 116 9.20 -22.17 6.61
N VAL A 117 8.08 -22.82 6.90
CA VAL A 117 6.76 -22.35 6.49
C VAL A 117 6.25 -21.42 7.58
N MET A 118 6.00 -20.17 7.22
CA MET A 118 5.52 -19.13 8.11
C MET A 118 4.01 -18.96 7.98
N GLU A 119 3.39 -18.41 9.01
CA GLU A 119 1.99 -17.98 9.02
C GLU A 119 1.72 -17.02 7.85
N ASP A 120 0.57 -17.15 7.19
CA ASP A 120 0.19 -16.30 6.05
C ASP A 120 -0.24 -14.89 6.50
N ASP A 121 -0.17 -13.92 5.58
CA ASP A 121 -0.55 -12.52 5.85
C ASP A 121 -2.00 -12.38 6.31
N GLU A 122 -2.91 -13.23 5.82
CA GLU A 122 -4.32 -13.19 6.20
C GLU A 122 -4.53 -13.56 7.68
N ALA A 123 -3.86 -14.61 8.15
CA ALA A 123 -3.91 -15.03 9.55
C ALA A 123 -3.26 -13.98 10.46
N LEU A 124 -2.07 -13.49 10.09
CA LEU A 124 -1.37 -12.46 10.83
C LEU A 124 -2.22 -11.18 10.94
N ARG A 125 -2.86 -10.76 9.84
CA ARG A 125 -3.75 -9.59 9.80
C ARG A 125 -4.91 -9.68 10.77
N GLN A 126 -5.50 -10.86 11.00
CA GLN A 126 -6.58 -11.05 11.96
C GLN A 126 -6.09 -10.94 13.41
N ARG A 127 -4.85 -11.35 13.69
CA ARG A 127 -4.29 -11.34 15.04
C ARG A 127 -3.90 -9.95 15.52
N ILE A 128 -3.58 -9.01 14.61
CA ILE A 128 -3.24 -7.63 14.96
C ILE A 128 -4.38 -6.91 15.73
N PRO A 129 -5.61 -6.80 15.21
CA PRO A 129 -6.71 -6.19 15.97
C PRO A 129 -7.12 -7.04 17.18
N ALA A 130 -7.03 -8.37 17.08
CA ALA A 130 -7.33 -9.27 18.21
C ALA A 130 -6.36 -9.09 19.39
N ALA A 131 -5.16 -8.56 19.16
CA ALA A 131 -4.21 -8.24 20.22
C ALA A 131 -4.79 -7.26 21.26
N PHE A 132 -5.66 -6.35 20.85
CA PHE A 132 -6.32 -5.42 21.77
C PHE A 132 -7.30 -6.15 22.71
N GLU A 133 -8.00 -7.19 22.23
CA GLU A 133 -8.85 -8.05 23.06
C GLU A 133 -8.00 -8.84 24.09
N GLY A 134 -6.79 -9.24 23.69
CA GLY A 134 -5.82 -9.94 24.54
C GLY A 134 -5.20 -9.09 25.67
N LEU A 135 -5.40 -7.77 25.67
CA LEU A 135 -4.91 -6.90 26.76
C LEU A 135 -5.69 -7.09 28.07
N SER A 136 -6.92 -7.60 27.98
CA SER A 136 -7.78 -7.78 29.15
C SER A 136 -7.48 -9.07 29.88
N VAL A 137 -7.10 -8.95 31.16
CA VAL A 137 -6.89 -10.09 32.07
C VAL A 137 -8.17 -10.53 32.80
N ALA A 138 -9.30 -9.87 32.55
CA ALA A 138 -10.59 -10.16 33.19
C ALA A 138 -11.35 -11.35 32.56
N GLY A 139 -10.71 -12.08 31.65
CA GLY A 139 -11.27 -13.25 30.97
C GLY A 139 -12.44 -12.99 30.01
N PRO A 140 -12.42 -11.93 29.17
CA PRO A 140 -13.41 -11.84 28.10
C PRO A 140 -13.17 -12.92 27.05
N THR A 141 -14.23 -13.30 26.31
CA THR A 141 -14.15 -14.32 25.25
C THR A 141 -13.03 -14.02 24.24
N GLY A 142 -12.89 -12.76 23.81
CA GLY A 142 -11.87 -12.34 22.84
C GLY A 142 -10.43 -12.55 23.32
N ALA A 143 -10.15 -12.43 24.63
CA ALA A 143 -8.83 -12.70 25.17
C ALA A 143 -8.47 -14.19 25.08
N TYR A 144 -9.42 -15.08 25.41
CA TYR A 144 -9.21 -16.52 25.27
C TYR A 144 -8.98 -16.93 23.81
N GLU A 145 -9.77 -16.38 22.89
CA GLU A 145 -9.61 -16.62 21.45
C GLU A 145 -8.24 -16.15 20.94
N PHE A 146 -7.81 -14.94 21.30
CA PHE A 146 -6.51 -14.40 20.90
C PHE A 146 -5.33 -15.23 21.41
N HIS A 147 -5.35 -15.61 22.69
CA HIS A 147 -4.27 -16.41 23.27
C HIS A 147 -4.22 -17.82 22.69
N ALA A 148 -5.38 -18.43 22.42
CA ALA A 148 -5.46 -19.75 21.78
C ALA A 148 -4.89 -19.72 20.35
N ARG A 149 -5.27 -18.72 19.54
CA ARG A 149 -4.75 -18.56 18.16
C ARG A 149 -3.28 -18.14 18.10
N SER A 150 -2.78 -17.47 19.14
CA SER A 150 -1.38 -17.06 19.21
C SER A 150 -0.43 -18.12 19.76
N ALA A 151 -0.93 -19.31 20.11
CA ALA A 151 -0.13 -20.36 20.71
C ALA A 151 0.81 -21.06 19.72
N ASP A 152 0.38 -21.27 18.47
CA ASP A 152 1.12 -22.01 17.44
C ASP A 152 0.66 -21.58 16.04
N GLY A 153 1.57 -21.56 15.05
CA GLY A 153 1.24 -21.11 13.69
C GLY A 153 0.18 -21.97 12.98
N ARG A 154 -0.04 -23.22 13.42
CA ARG A 154 -1.06 -24.12 12.86
C ARG A 154 -2.50 -23.76 13.25
N VAL A 155 -2.68 -22.93 14.27
CA VAL A 155 -3.99 -22.54 14.81
C VAL A 155 -4.22 -21.02 14.74
N ALA A 156 -3.32 -20.31 14.05
CA ALA A 156 -3.37 -18.87 13.85
C ALA A 156 -4.62 -18.44 13.06
#